data_AF-A0AAW1BPA7-F1
#
_entry.id   AF-A0AAW1BPA7-F1
#
_cell.length_a   1.000
_cell.length_b   1.000
_cell.length_c   1.000
_cell.angle_alpha   90.00
_cell.angle_beta   90.00
_cell.angle_gamma   90.00
#
_symmetry.space_group_name_H-M   'P 1'
#
loop_
_entity.id
_entity.type
_entity.pdbx_description
1 polymer ?
#
loop_
_entity_poly.entity_id
_entity_poly.type
_entity_poly.pdbx_seq_one_letter_code
_entity_poly.pdbx_strand_id
1 'polypeptide(L)'
;MLHFDDLFKQETGKDRKISNTWLSTGWFTMSIALELCDKIDVYGMVPPDFCRDSNHPSVPYHYYEPMGPDECTMYISHERGRKGSHHRFITEKRVFENWARTFNIHFFQPDWKPEALRVNHAKIKLVF
;
A
#
# COMPACT_ATOMS: atom_id res chain seq x y z
N MET A 1 -6.85 -18.95 -0.22
CA MET A 1 -7.33 -17.85 -1.11
C MET A 1 -8.79 -17.51 -0.86
N LEU A 2 -9.74 -18.45 -0.89
CA LEU A 2 -11.17 -18.16 -0.66
C LEU A 2 -11.44 -17.39 0.64
N HIS A 3 -10.79 -17.78 1.75
CA HIS A 3 -10.94 -17.10 3.03
C HIS A 3 -10.59 -15.59 2.98
N PHE A 4 -9.52 -15.20 2.28
CA PHE A 4 -9.15 -13.79 2.16
C PHE A 4 -10.08 -13.01 1.23
N ASP A 5 -10.66 -13.67 0.22
CA ASP A 5 -11.69 -13.09 -0.64
C ASP A 5 -12.99 -12.82 0.15
N ASP A 6 -13.37 -13.76 1.03
CA ASP A 6 -14.55 -13.63 1.90
C ASP A 6 -14.35 -12.54 2.95
N LEU A 7 -13.18 -12.48 3.59
CA LEU A 7 -12.82 -11.39 4.51
C LEU A 7 -12.89 -10.03 3.81
N PHE A 8 -12.36 -9.92 2.59
CA PHE A 8 -12.43 -8.67 1.82
C PHE A 8 -13.88 -8.25 1.56
N LYS A 9 -14.74 -9.22 1.21
CA LYS A 9 -16.17 -8.96 1.01
C LYS A 9 -16.87 -8.54 2.30
N GLN A 10 -16.53 -9.15 3.43
CA GLN A 10 -17.08 -8.80 4.73
C GLN A 10 -16.69 -7.36 5.14
N GLU A 11 -15.42 -7.00 4.97
CA GLU A 11 -14.89 -5.70 5.38
C GLU A 11 -15.32 -4.56 4.45
N THR A 12 -15.47 -4.83 3.15
CA THR A 12 -15.72 -3.78 2.15
C THR A 12 -17.14 -3.78 1.60
N GLY A 13 -17.92 -4.83 1.85
CA GLY A 13 -19.20 -5.09 1.20
C GLY A 13 -19.09 -5.43 -0.30
N LYS A 14 -17.88 -5.59 -0.84
CA LYS A 14 -17.64 -5.82 -2.28
C LYS A 14 -17.03 -7.18 -2.52
N ASP A 15 -17.63 -7.93 -3.44
CA ASP A 15 -17.05 -9.18 -3.89
C ASP A 15 -15.80 -8.90 -4.74
N ARG A 16 -14.69 -9.55 -4.39
CA ARG A 16 -13.40 -9.36 -5.07
C ARG A 16 -13.46 -9.77 -6.54
N LYS A 17 -14.07 -10.92 -6.86
CA LYS A 17 -14.16 -11.44 -8.23
C LYS A 17 -15.07 -10.58 -9.09
N ILE A 18 -16.23 -10.19 -8.56
CA ILE A 18 -17.19 -9.34 -9.28
C ILE A 18 -16.62 -7.95 -9.52
N SER A 19 -15.88 -7.39 -8.55
CA SER A 19 -15.21 -6.09 -8.70
C SER A 19 -13.91 -6.13 -9.51
N ASN A 20 -13.50 -7.31 -9.98
CA ASN A 20 -12.25 -7.59 -10.67
C ASN A 20 -11.01 -7.01 -9.96
N THR A 21 -11.01 -7.09 -8.63
CA THR A 21 -9.93 -6.58 -7.77
C THR A 21 -8.90 -7.68 -7.52
N TRP A 22 -7.62 -7.31 -7.47
CA TRP A 22 -6.56 -8.16 -6.91
C TRP A 22 -6.23 -7.67 -5.52
N LEU A 23 -6.24 -8.58 -4.54
CA LEU A 23 -5.79 -8.28 -3.19
C LEU A 23 -4.28 -8.07 -3.24
N SER A 24 -3.79 -7.01 -2.60
CA SER A 24 -2.35 -6.75 -2.53
C SER A 24 -1.64 -7.75 -1.63
N THR A 25 -0.32 -7.88 -1.78
CA THR A 25 0.51 -8.60 -0.81
C THR A 25 0.35 -8.04 0.61
N GLY A 26 0.11 -6.73 0.73
CA GLY A 26 -0.19 -6.07 2.01
C GLY A 26 -1.46 -6.59 2.67
N TRP A 27 -2.53 -6.82 1.90
CA TRP A 27 -3.77 -7.42 2.41
C TRP A 27 -3.54 -8.81 2.99
N PHE A 28 -2.87 -9.69 2.24
CA PHE A 28 -2.56 -11.03 2.72
C PHE A 28 -1.69 -11.00 3.98
N THR A 29 -0.68 -10.13 4.00
CA THR A 29 0.24 -10.00 5.13
C THR A 29 -0.48 -9.52 6.39
N MET A 30 -1.30 -8.46 6.28
CA MET A 30 -2.07 -7.94 7.42
C MET A 30 -3.10 -8.95 7.93
N SER A 31 -3.78 -9.65 7.02
CA SER A 31 -4.76 -10.67 7.40
C SER A 31 -4.11 -11.83 8.15
N ILE A 32 -2.95 -12.29 7.71
CA ILE A 32 -2.20 -13.36 8.38
C ILE A 32 -1.63 -12.87 9.72
N ALA A 33 -1.14 -11.64 9.79
CA ALA A 33 -0.60 -11.07 11.02
C ALA A 33 -1.67 -10.98 12.13
N LEU A 34 -2.93 -10.67 11.78
CA LEU A 34 -4.05 -10.68 12.74
C LEU A 34 -4.29 -12.04 13.39
N GLU A 35 -4.00 -13.14 12.68
CA GLU A 35 -4.18 -14.50 13.20
C GLU A 35 -2.97 -14.99 14.03
N LEU A 36 -1.79 -14.41 13.81
CA LEU A 36 -0.53 -14.93 14.35
C LEU A 36 0.13 -14.06 15.42
N CYS A 37 -0.21 -12.77 15.48
CA CYS A 37 0.52 -11.79 16.29
C CYS A 37 -0.38 -11.10 17.32
N ASP A 38 0.10 -10.97 18.56
CA ASP A 38 -0.57 -10.19 19.62
C ASP A 38 -0.44 -8.66 19.40
N LYS A 39 0.56 -8.24 18.63
CA LYS A 39 0.87 -6.85 18.29
C LYS A 39 1.43 -6.77 16.87
N ILE A 40 0.99 -5.78 16.10
CA ILE A 40 1.44 -5.56 14.73
C ILE A 40 1.92 -4.12 14.59
N ASP A 41 3.19 -3.95 14.19
CA ASP A 41 3.78 -2.65 13.92
C ASP A 41 4.00 -2.52 12.39
N VAL A 42 3.36 -1.52 11.78
CA VAL A 42 3.32 -1.31 10.33
C VAL A 42 4.16 -0.10 9.94
N TYR A 43 5.02 -0.27 8.94
CA TYR A 43 5.88 0.76 8.37
C TYR A 43 5.65 0.88 6.86
N GLY A 44 5.98 2.03 6.29
CA GLY A 44 5.90 2.24 4.83
C GLY A 44 4.48 2.26 4.28
N MET A 45 3.50 2.62 5.13
CA MET A 45 2.10 2.71 4.74
C MET A 45 1.52 4.04 5.19
N VAL A 46 1.19 4.90 4.22
CA VAL A 46 0.46 6.16 4.46
C VAL A 46 -1.03 5.90 4.77
N PRO A 47 -1.70 6.79 5.51
CA PRO A 47 -3.14 6.65 5.79
C PRO A 47 -3.98 6.76 4.51
N PRO A 48 -5.22 6.23 4.49
CA PRO A 48 -6.05 6.15 3.27
C PRO A 48 -6.45 7.52 2.69
N ASP A 49 -6.39 8.59 3.48
CA ASP A 49 -6.70 9.95 3.09
C ASP A 49 -5.47 10.80 2.73
N PHE A 50 -4.25 10.27 2.84
CA PHE A 50 -3.00 10.97 2.51
C PHE A 50 -3.06 11.66 1.14
N CYS A 51 -3.48 10.93 0.11
CA CYS A 51 -3.56 11.45 -1.27
C CYS A 51 -4.78 12.36 -1.54
N ARG A 52 -5.59 12.67 -0.52
CA ARG A 52 -6.68 13.65 -0.63
C ARG A 52 -6.26 15.04 -0.14
N ASP A 53 -5.23 15.12 0.69
CA ASP A 53 -4.70 16.39 1.18
C ASP A 53 -3.89 17.09 0.09
N SER A 54 -4.27 18.30 -0.32
CA SER A 54 -3.53 19.06 -1.32
C SER A 54 -2.11 19.44 -0.89
N ASN A 55 -1.80 19.39 0.42
CA ASN A 55 -0.50 19.73 0.98
C ASN A 55 0.42 18.51 1.23
N HIS A 56 0.01 17.30 0.84
CA HIS A 56 0.87 16.12 1.02
C HIS A 56 2.17 16.28 0.21
N PRO A 57 3.33 15.83 0.75
CA PRO A 57 4.56 15.81 -0.04
C PRO A 57 4.41 14.81 -1.20
N SER A 58 4.95 15.16 -2.37
CA SER A 58 5.15 14.17 -3.44
C SER A 58 6.36 13.33 -3.09
N VAL A 59 6.17 12.01 -3.08
CA VAL A 59 7.20 11.03 -2.72
C VAL A 59 7.16 9.86 -3.70
N PRO A 60 8.30 9.17 -3.92
CA PRO A 60 8.33 7.97 -4.75
C PRO A 60 7.46 6.86 -4.16
N TYR A 61 6.76 6.12 -5.02
CA TYR A 61 5.91 4.99 -4.65
C TYR A 61 6.66 3.88 -3.90
N HIS A 62 7.92 3.64 -4.28
CA HIS A 62 8.79 2.70 -3.58
C HIS A 62 9.98 3.43 -2.96
N TYR A 63 10.26 3.15 -1.68
CA TYR A 63 11.38 3.77 -0.95
C TYR A 63 12.77 3.47 -1.57
N TYR A 64 12.90 2.34 -2.26
CA TYR A 64 14.15 1.92 -2.92
C TYR A 64 14.28 2.43 -4.37
N GLU A 65 13.27 3.14 -4.88
CA GLU A 65 13.21 3.60 -6.26
C GLU A 65 12.97 5.13 -6.29
N PRO A 66 13.98 5.95 -5.97
CA PRO A 66 13.80 7.39 -5.80
C PRO A 66 13.42 8.14 -7.09
N MET A 67 13.66 7.52 -8.26
CA MET A 67 13.24 8.02 -9.57
C MET A 67 11.97 7.32 -10.09
N GLY A 68 11.30 6.55 -9.24
CA GLY A 68 10.09 5.83 -9.55
C GLY A 68 8.86 6.73 -9.68
N PRO A 69 7.68 6.14 -9.95
CA PRO A 69 6.45 6.90 -10.06
C PRO A 69 6.05 7.53 -8.71
N ASP A 70 5.31 8.64 -8.77
CA ASP A 70 4.74 9.29 -7.59
C ASP A 70 3.73 8.35 -6.87
N GLU A 71 3.83 8.29 -5.54
CA GLU A 71 3.05 7.38 -4.70
C GLU A 71 1.54 7.56 -4.90
N CYS A 72 1.06 8.80 -4.83
CA CYS A 72 -0.36 9.09 -4.92
C CYS A 72 -0.91 8.87 -6.33
N THR A 73 -0.11 9.16 -7.35
CA THR A 73 -0.44 8.82 -8.74
C THR A 73 -0.63 7.31 -8.92
N MET A 74 0.24 6.49 -8.33
CA MET A 74 0.12 5.03 -8.34
C MET A 74 -1.13 4.55 -7.59
N TYR A 75 -1.36 5.03 -6.36
CA TYR A 75 -2.53 4.59 -5.59
C TYR A 75 -3.85 4.98 -6.27
N ILE A 76 -3.97 6.21 -6.76
CA ILE A 76 -5.21 6.69 -7.38
C ILE A 76 -5.49 5.98 -8.71
N SER A 77 -4.47 5.75 -9.53
CA SER A 77 -4.64 5.06 -10.82
C SER A 77 -5.12 3.62 -10.65
N HIS A 78 -4.53 2.88 -9.71
CA HIS A 78 -4.95 1.52 -9.37
C HIS A 78 -6.33 1.50 -8.70
N GLU A 79 -6.59 2.39 -7.73
CA GLU A 79 -7.89 2.45 -7.04
C GLU A 79 -9.05 2.69 -8.02
N ARG A 80 -8.86 3.57 -9.01
CA ARG A 80 -9.89 3.94 -10.00
C ARG A 80 -9.90 3.05 -11.24
N GLY A 81 -8.93 2.16 -11.41
CA GLY A 81 -8.77 1.32 -12.59
C GLY A 81 -10.00 0.45 -12.85
N ARG A 82 -10.62 0.59 -14.04
CA ARG A 82 -11.85 -0.14 -14.43
C ARG A 82 -11.61 -1.33 -15.37
N LYS A 83 -10.45 -1.40 -16.02
CA LYS A 83 -10.09 -2.43 -17.00
C LYS A 83 -8.77 -3.08 -16.63
N GLY A 84 -8.70 -4.41 -16.67
CA GLY A 84 -7.55 -5.15 -16.16
C GLY A 84 -7.64 -5.36 -14.66
N SER A 85 -6.65 -6.05 -14.11
CA SER A 85 -6.64 -6.44 -12.73
C SER A 85 -5.86 -5.44 -11.89
N HIS A 86 -6.55 -4.77 -10.97
CA HIS A 86 -5.98 -3.69 -10.16
C HIS A 86 -6.15 -3.96 -8.68
N HIS A 87 -5.22 -3.44 -7.90
CA HIS A 87 -5.34 -3.36 -6.46
C HIS A 87 -6.22 -2.18 -6.07
N ARG A 88 -6.96 -2.33 -4.97
CA ARG A 88 -7.70 -1.22 -4.35
C ARG A 88 -6.96 -0.76 -3.12
N PHE A 89 -5.76 -0.20 -3.32
CA PHE A 89 -4.85 0.16 -2.23
C PHE A 89 -5.47 1.10 -1.20
N ILE A 90 -6.29 2.06 -1.63
CA ILE A 90 -6.95 3.02 -0.74
C ILE A 90 -8.08 2.30 0.01
N THR A 91 -8.83 1.43 -0.67
CA THR A 91 -9.86 0.60 -0.01
C THR A 91 -9.25 -0.31 1.05
N GLU A 92 -8.17 -1.04 0.74
CA GLU A 92 -7.48 -1.92 1.69
C GLU A 92 -6.94 -1.15 2.89
N LYS A 93 -6.26 0.00 2.67
CA LYS A 93 -5.77 0.87 3.75
C LYS A 93 -6.89 1.32 4.69
N ARG A 94 -8.09 1.58 4.17
CA ARG A 94 -9.25 1.95 4.99
C ARG A 94 -9.73 0.81 5.88
N VAL A 95 -9.64 -0.43 5.39
CA VAL A 95 -9.89 -1.61 6.23
C VAL A 95 -8.83 -1.72 7.32
N PHE A 96 -7.55 -1.54 6.99
CA PHE A 96 -6.48 -1.61 7.99
C PHE A 96 -6.60 -0.51 9.06
N GLU A 97 -7.00 0.70 8.68
CA GLU A 97 -7.33 1.78 9.61
C GLU A 97 -8.46 1.36 10.56
N ASN A 98 -9.52 0.72 10.04
CA ASN A 98 -10.62 0.22 10.86
C ASN A 98 -10.18 -0.91 11.79
N TRP A 99 -9.35 -1.84 11.30
CA TRP A 99 -8.79 -2.92 12.13
C TRP A 99 -7.96 -2.36 13.29
N ALA A 100 -7.18 -1.31 13.08
CA ALA A 100 -6.39 -0.68 14.14
C ALA A 100 -7.23 0.00 15.25
N ARG A 101 -8.54 0.19 15.03
CA ARG A 101 -9.47 0.64 16.09
C ARG A 101 -9.91 -0.48 17.02
N THR A 102 -9.72 -1.73 16.60
CA THR A 102 -10.19 -2.94 17.31
C THR A 102 -9.02 -3.80 17.79
N PHE A 103 -7.97 -3.91 16.99
CA PHE A 103 -6.79 -4.74 17.24
C PHE A 103 -5.57 -3.88 17.57
N ASN A 104 -4.55 -4.51 18.17
CA ASN A 104 -3.30 -3.86 18.58
C ASN A 104 -2.35 -3.64 17.38
N ILE A 105 -2.77 -2.77 16.47
CA ILE A 105 -2.03 -2.40 15.25
C ILE A 105 -1.56 -0.94 15.39
N HIS A 106 -0.28 -0.70 15.15
CA HIS A 106 0.29 0.65 15.15
C HIS A 106 0.96 0.96 13.82
N PHE A 107 0.68 2.14 13.27
CA PHE A 107 1.30 2.64 12.05
C PHE A 107 2.38 3.66 12.40
N PHE A 108 3.56 3.50 11.82
CA PHE A 108 4.71 4.36 12.06
C PHE A 108 5.16 5.09 10.80
N GLN A 109 5.50 6.36 10.98
CA GLN A 109 6.08 7.23 9.95
C GLN A 109 7.39 7.83 10.48
N PRO A 110 8.49 7.04 10.50
CA PRO A 110 9.77 7.52 11.01
C PRO A 110 10.40 8.55 10.07
N ASP A 111 11.13 9.53 10.63
CA ASP A 111 11.87 10.57 9.89
C ASP A 111 13.24 10.11 9.34
N TRP A 112 13.41 8.80 9.17
CA TRP A 112 14.67 8.23 8.66
C TRP A 112 15.00 8.78 7.27
N LYS A 113 16.19 9.38 7.15
CA LYS A 113 16.78 9.74 5.86
C LYS A 113 17.64 8.56 5.40
N PRO A 114 17.26 7.84 4.33
CA PRO A 114 18.14 6.81 3.79
C PRO A 114 19.49 7.45 3.45
N GLU A 115 20.57 6.77 3.81
CA GLU A 115 21.93 7.22 3.48
C GLU A 115 21.99 7.45 1.97
N ALA A 116 22.51 8.61 1.55
CA ALA A 116 22.58 8.95 0.14
C ALA A 116 23.34 7.82 -0.57
N LEU A 117 22.67 7.13 -1.51
CA LEU A 117 23.32 6.17 -2.37
C LEU A 117 24.51 6.89 -2.99
N ARG A 118 25.73 6.39 -2.75
CA ARG A 118 26.92 6.91 -3.43
C ARG A 118 26.69 6.68 -4.92
N VAL A 119 26.25 7.72 -5.63
CA VAL A 119 26.22 7.72 -7.08
C VAL A 119 27.67 7.75 -7.51
N ASN A 120 28.28 6.56 -7.62
CA ASN A 120 29.47 6.43 -8.42
C ASN A 120 29.04 6.79 -9.83
N HIS A 121 29.59 7.88 -10.38
CA HIS A 121 29.51 8.27 -11.79
C HIS A 121 30.20 7.23 -12.71
N ALA A 122 30.03 5.95 -12.45
CA ALA A 122 30.46 4.88 -13.34
C ALA A 122 29.36 4.66 -14.39
N LYS A 123 29.41 5.51 -15.43
CA LYS A 123 28.86 5.29 -16.78
C LYS A 123 27.47 4.63 -16.84
N ILE A 124 26.44 5.46 -16.95
CA ILE A 124 25.22 5.09 -17.65
C ILE A 124 25.62 4.74 -19.09
N LYS A 125 25.80 3.46 -19.40
CA LYS A 125 25.66 3.00 -20.78
C LYS A 125 24.16 3.00 -21.06
N LEU A 126 23.71 4.03 -21.78
CA LEU A 126 22.48 3.93 -22.56
C LEU A 126 22.64 2.74 -23.50
N VAL A 127 21.91 1.67 -23.21
CA VAL A 127 21.66 0.61 -24.17
C VAL A 127 20.35 1.01 -24.82
N PHE A 128 20.45 1.40 -26.09
CA PHE A 128 19.31 1.58 -27.00
C PHE A 128 18.58 0.24 -27.19
#